data_AF-X1HE82-F1
#
_entry.id   AF-X1HE82-F1
#
_cell.length_a   1.000
_cell.length_b   1.000
_cell.length_c   1.000
_cell.angle_alpha   90.00
_cell.angle_beta   90.00
_cell.angle_gamma   90.00
#
_symmetry.space_group_name_H-M   'P 1'
#
loop_
_entity.id
_entity.type
_entity.pdbx_description
1 polymer ?
#
loop_
_entity_poly.entity_id
_entity_poly.type
_entity_poly.pdbx_seq_one_letter_code
_entity_poly.pdbx_strand_id
1 'polypeptide(L)'
;VDYFCKVKLNGSLIGKHEGYFQEFSFPITDILKDGENLLEVEVDSPRESVDIWPNKKRLIKGIFSHHDTRPGSWDYEYGQDKNTGGIWNDVLIEEKSKICIEKNIKVSPLLLKDGRACLDIDISLDNNDFPQEIEIKLEISGIGFKENFKINKKIFLSSGKNHIHLVKTLDKPKLWTTWDRGKSYLYNLRCKILNSAKERMDEESVRFGIREIRIDDKWNWHLNGKRFFPRGTNFIPTQWLSEYDNKMIARDIRMLKEANVNAVRVHAHINRREFYKACDEAGILGLAGFSSSM
;
A
#
# COMPACT_ATOMS: atom_id res chain seq x y z
N VAL A 1 -8.06 11.80 1.96
CA VAL A 1 -8.36 13.23 2.23
C VAL A 1 -8.13 13.47 3.71
N ASP A 2 -7.56 14.59 4.13
CA ASP A 2 -7.26 14.89 5.54
C ASP A 2 -8.18 16.01 6.07
N TYR A 3 -9.11 15.80 7.02
CA TYR A 3 -9.42 14.57 7.76
C TYR A 3 -10.88 14.15 7.56
N PHE A 4 -11.82 15.05 7.81
CA PHE A 4 -13.23 14.86 7.46
C PHE A 4 -13.48 15.39 6.07
N CYS A 5 -14.26 14.68 5.26
CA CYS A 5 -14.74 15.24 4.00
C CYS A 5 -16.16 14.84 3.64
N LYS A 6 -16.78 15.70 2.82
CA LYS A 6 -18.03 15.43 2.11
C LYS A 6 -17.77 15.61 0.62
N VAL A 7 -18.18 14.63 -0.18
CA VAL A 7 -17.96 14.64 -1.62
C VAL A 7 -19.30 14.79 -2.32
N LYS A 8 -19.39 15.75 -3.25
CA LYS A 8 -20.53 15.94 -4.13
C LYS A 8 -20.10 15.82 -5.58
N LEU A 9 -20.96 15.22 -6.40
CA LEU A 9 -20.81 15.18 -7.85
C LEU A 9 -22.08 15.77 -8.46
N ASN A 10 -21.92 16.77 -9.33
CA ASN A 10 -23.03 17.47 -9.98
C ASN A 10 -24.11 17.97 -8.98
N GLY A 11 -23.66 18.48 -7.83
CA GLY A 11 -24.51 18.94 -6.73
C GLY A 11 -25.08 17.85 -5.82
N SER A 12 -24.97 16.57 -6.19
CA SER A 12 -25.47 15.45 -5.40
C SER A 12 -24.41 14.94 -4.42
N LEU A 13 -24.76 14.81 -3.13
CA LEU A 13 -23.85 14.23 -2.13
C LEU A 13 -23.66 12.73 -2.40
N ILE A 14 -22.44 12.31 -2.75
CA ILE A 14 -22.13 10.91 -3.08
C ILE A 14 -21.52 10.15 -1.89
N GLY A 15 -20.98 10.87 -0.90
CA GLY A 15 -20.43 10.21 0.29
C GLY A 15 -19.69 11.14 1.23
N LYS A 16 -19.20 10.54 2.31
CA LYS A 16 -18.38 11.18 3.34
C LYS A 16 -17.23 10.26 3.72
N HIS A 17 -16.15 10.84 4.21
CA HIS A 17 -15.01 10.08 4.71
C HIS A 17 -14.44 10.73 5.97
N GLU A 18 -13.87 9.89 6.83
CA GLU A 18 -13.12 10.27 8.02
C GLU A 18 -11.81 9.50 8.02
N GLY A 19 -10.71 10.18 8.33
CA GLY A 19 -9.38 9.59 8.37
C GLY A 19 -8.50 10.11 7.24
N TYR A 20 -7.20 10.27 7.50
CA TYR A 20 -6.29 10.78 6.46
C TYR A 20 -5.68 9.66 5.61
N PHE A 21 -5.51 8.45 6.15
CA PHE A 21 -4.69 7.39 5.54
C PHE A 21 -5.49 6.32 4.79
N GLN A 22 -6.80 6.22 5.01
CA GLN A 22 -7.64 5.22 4.35
C GLN A 22 -8.06 5.70 2.96
N GLU A 23 -7.96 4.81 1.98
CA GLU A 23 -8.53 5.02 0.65
C GLU A 23 -10.04 4.80 0.69
N PHE A 24 -10.80 5.60 -0.05
CA PHE A 24 -12.25 5.46 -0.18
C PHE A 24 -12.66 5.68 -1.64
N SER A 25 -13.78 5.08 -2.04
CA SER A 25 -14.35 5.19 -3.37
C SER A 25 -15.86 5.13 -3.31
N PHE A 26 -16.51 5.69 -4.34
CA PHE A 26 -17.96 5.70 -4.49
C PHE A 26 -18.33 5.28 -5.91
N PRO A 27 -19.40 4.48 -6.12
CA PRO A 27 -19.94 4.27 -7.45
C PRO A 27 -20.54 5.59 -7.95
N ILE A 28 -20.12 6.03 -9.14
CA ILE A 28 -20.55 7.30 -9.73
C ILE A 28 -21.21 7.15 -11.11
N THR A 29 -21.32 5.93 -11.62
CA THR A 29 -21.83 5.63 -12.97
C THR A 29 -23.19 6.28 -13.26
N ASP A 30 -24.12 6.18 -12.31
CA ASP A 30 -25.49 6.69 -12.48
C ASP A 30 -25.62 8.22 -12.26
N ILE A 31 -24.54 8.90 -11.86
CA ILE A 31 -24.52 10.32 -11.48
C ILE A 31 -23.72 11.15 -12.51
N LEU A 32 -22.84 10.50 -13.27
CA LEU A 32 -22.07 11.12 -14.33
C LEU A 32 -22.99 11.59 -15.47
N LYS A 33 -22.61 12.72 -16.07
CA LYS A 33 -23.24 13.28 -17.25
C LYS A 33 -22.28 13.20 -18.43
N ASP A 34 -22.81 13.14 -19.63
CA ASP A 34 -22.00 13.34 -20.83
C ASP A 34 -21.39 14.75 -20.84
N GLY A 35 -20.09 14.85 -21.08
CA GLY A 35 -19.36 16.11 -21.10
C GLY A 35 -18.89 16.58 -19.71
N GLU A 36 -19.16 17.84 -19.38
CA GLU A 36 -18.63 18.47 -18.16
C GLU A 36 -19.35 17.98 -16.89
N ASN A 37 -18.54 17.66 -15.88
CA ASN A 37 -18.99 17.24 -14.56
C ASN A 37 -18.29 18.07 -13.49
N LEU A 38 -19.01 18.41 -12.42
CA LEU A 38 -18.46 19.16 -11.29
C LEU A 38 -18.28 18.25 -10.08
N LEU A 39 -17.04 18.03 -9.65
CA LEU A 39 -16.70 17.36 -8.40
C LEU A 39 -16.37 18.39 -7.33
N GLU A 40 -17.12 18.38 -6.24
CA GLU A 40 -16.89 19.25 -5.08
C GLU A 40 -16.48 18.41 -3.88
N VAL A 41 -15.40 18.83 -3.20
CA VAL A 41 -14.90 18.15 -1.99
C VAL A 41 -14.79 19.20 -0.89
N GLU A 42 -15.71 19.14 0.07
CA GLU A 42 -15.65 19.93 1.29
C GLU A 42 -14.75 19.18 2.29
N VAL A 43 -13.72 19.85 2.80
CA VAL A 43 -12.74 19.25 3.71
C VAL A 43 -12.70 20.04 5.01
N ASP A 44 -12.71 19.33 6.13
CA ASP A 44 -12.54 19.88 7.47
C ASP A 44 -11.44 19.12 8.22
N SER A 45 -10.49 19.87 8.79
CA SER A 45 -9.37 19.37 9.55
C SER A 45 -9.17 20.29 10.77
N PRO A 46 -10.01 20.12 11.80
CA PRO A 46 -10.05 21.04 12.92
C PRO A 46 -8.80 20.89 13.79
N ARG A 47 -8.53 21.93 14.59
CA ARG A 47 -7.66 21.81 15.76
C ARG A 47 -8.40 21.04 16.84
N GLU A 48 -7.67 20.22 17.58
CA GLU A 48 -8.18 19.57 18.79
C GLU A 48 -8.16 20.54 19.98
N SER A 49 -8.96 20.30 21.02
CA SER A 49 -8.83 21.12 22.24
C SER A 49 -7.45 20.89 22.88
N VAL A 50 -6.86 21.95 23.43
CA VAL A 50 -5.59 21.85 24.18
C VAL A 50 -5.74 20.98 25.44
N ASP A 51 -6.94 20.91 26.01
CA ASP A 51 -7.23 20.15 27.24
C ASP A 51 -7.16 18.63 27.07
N ILE A 52 -7.27 18.14 25.83
CA ILE A 52 -7.22 16.70 25.53
C ILE A 52 -5.83 16.23 25.13
N TRP A 53 -4.87 17.14 25.01
CA TRP A 53 -3.49 16.81 24.69
C TRP A 53 -2.70 16.46 25.97
N PRO A 54 -1.70 15.53 25.92
CA PRO A 54 -1.33 14.68 24.79
C PRO A 54 -2.09 13.34 24.75
N ASN A 55 -2.92 13.03 25.75
CA ASN A 55 -3.37 11.67 26.09
C ASN A 55 -4.85 11.35 25.79
N LYS A 56 -5.57 12.25 25.10
CA LYS A 56 -6.98 12.07 24.74
C LYS A 56 -7.26 12.57 23.33
N LYS A 57 -6.25 12.48 22.44
CA LYS A 57 -6.38 12.90 21.04
C LYS A 57 -7.41 12.04 20.35
N ARG A 58 -8.26 12.65 19.53
CA ARG A 58 -9.31 12.00 18.74
C ARG A 58 -8.91 11.90 17.28
N LEU A 59 -8.20 12.89 16.74
CA LEU A 59 -7.74 12.86 15.35
C LEU A 59 -6.53 11.92 15.20
N ILE A 60 -6.72 10.84 14.43
CA ILE A 60 -5.63 9.89 14.14
C ILE A 60 -4.81 10.43 12.96
N LYS A 61 -3.98 11.44 13.24
CA LYS A 61 -3.13 12.14 12.24
C LYS A 61 -1.63 11.90 12.41
N GLY A 62 -1.24 11.16 13.45
CA GLY A 62 0.15 10.83 13.68
C GLY A 62 1.04 12.07 13.80
N ILE A 63 2.10 12.11 13.00
CA ILE A 63 3.08 13.21 12.94
C ILE A 63 2.52 14.54 12.39
N PHE A 64 1.34 14.53 11.77
CA PHE A 64 0.80 15.68 11.02
C PHE A 64 -0.13 16.60 11.84
N SER A 65 -0.38 16.23 13.09
CA SER A 65 -1.08 17.08 14.06
C SER A 65 -0.14 17.38 15.24
N HIS A 66 -0.66 17.34 16.47
CA HIS A 66 0.09 17.45 17.70
C HIS A 66 1.03 16.25 17.91
N HIS A 67 2.30 16.36 17.51
CA HIS A 67 3.28 15.28 17.60
C HIS A 67 4.57 15.73 18.27
N ASP A 68 5.02 15.02 19.29
CA ASP A 68 6.13 15.36 20.19
C ASP A 68 7.49 15.60 19.51
N THR A 69 7.78 14.99 18.36
CA THR A 69 9.07 15.23 17.68
C THR A 69 9.04 16.36 16.64
N ARG A 70 7.93 17.09 16.54
CA ARG A 70 7.85 18.29 15.71
C ARG A 70 8.37 19.51 16.50
N PRO A 71 9.22 20.38 15.91
CA PRO A 71 9.66 21.60 16.59
C PRO A 71 8.47 22.48 17.03
N GLY A 72 8.42 22.83 18.32
CA GLY A 72 7.34 23.64 18.91
C GLY A 72 6.05 22.90 19.24
N SER A 73 5.95 21.59 19.02
CA SER A 73 4.71 20.82 19.23
C SER A 73 4.34 20.51 20.67
N TRP A 74 5.28 20.71 21.59
CA TRP A 74 5.08 20.61 23.04
C TRP A 74 4.46 21.89 23.64
N ASP A 75 4.30 22.94 22.83
CA ASP A 75 3.65 24.16 23.27
C ASP A 75 2.12 23.97 23.28
N TYR A 76 1.49 24.28 24.41
CA TYR A 76 0.04 24.11 24.57
C TYR A 76 -0.77 25.03 23.64
N GLU A 77 -0.26 26.22 23.32
CA GLU A 77 -0.96 27.22 22.50
C GLU A 77 -0.65 27.03 21.01
N TYR A 78 0.63 26.80 20.69
CA TYR A 78 1.14 26.79 19.32
C TYR A 78 1.43 25.39 18.77
N GLY A 79 1.26 24.34 19.56
CA GLY A 79 1.63 22.98 19.15
C GLY A 79 0.87 22.45 17.92
N GLN A 80 -0.31 23.00 17.64
CA GLN A 80 -1.15 22.67 16.47
C GLN A 80 -0.95 23.61 15.28
N ASP A 81 -0.01 24.55 15.38
CA ASP A 81 0.26 25.42 14.24
C ASP A 81 0.67 24.59 13.04
N LYS A 82 0.29 25.04 11.84
CA LYS A 82 0.44 24.26 10.60
C LYS A 82 -0.12 22.82 10.72
N ASN A 83 -1.30 22.67 11.32
CA ASN A 83 -2.10 21.45 11.18
C ASN A 83 -2.37 21.20 9.69
N THR A 84 -2.17 19.97 9.23
CA THR A 84 -2.42 19.62 7.82
C THR A 84 -3.91 19.53 7.52
N GLY A 85 -4.30 19.57 6.24
CA GLY A 85 -5.67 19.33 5.81
C GLY A 85 -5.78 19.38 4.29
N GLY A 86 -6.87 18.87 3.74
CA GLY A 86 -7.19 18.91 2.31
C GLY A 86 -7.05 17.57 1.58
N ILE A 87 -7.14 17.64 0.25
CA ILE A 87 -6.90 16.50 -0.63
C ILE A 87 -5.38 16.35 -0.77
N TRP A 88 -4.80 15.38 -0.05
CA TRP A 88 -3.35 15.20 -0.04
C TRP A 88 -2.83 14.17 -1.03
N ASN A 89 -3.69 13.29 -1.54
CA ASN A 89 -3.34 12.20 -2.46
C ASN A 89 -4.26 12.19 -3.69
N ASP A 90 -3.97 11.31 -4.64
CA ASP A 90 -4.62 11.26 -5.95
C ASP A 90 -6.15 11.14 -5.87
N VAL A 91 -6.82 11.80 -6.82
CA VAL A 91 -8.25 11.67 -7.08
C VAL A 91 -8.40 11.06 -8.48
N LEU A 92 -9.00 9.88 -8.55
CA LEU A 92 -9.08 9.08 -9.77
C LEU A 92 -10.54 8.77 -10.10
N ILE A 93 -10.87 8.77 -11.39
CA ILE A 93 -12.08 8.13 -11.92
C ILE A 93 -11.62 6.82 -12.53
N GLU A 94 -12.24 5.72 -12.11
CA GLU A 94 -11.86 4.37 -12.54
C GLU A 94 -13.04 3.70 -13.21
N GLU A 95 -12.86 3.37 -14.48
CA GLU A 95 -13.77 2.47 -15.18
C GLU A 95 -13.40 1.03 -14.80
N LYS A 96 -14.38 0.29 -14.29
CA LYS A 96 -14.22 -1.13 -13.96
C LYS A 96 -15.13 -1.95 -14.85
N SER A 97 -14.60 -3.07 -15.34
CA SER A 97 -15.43 -4.08 -15.97
C SER A 97 -16.37 -4.71 -14.93
N LYS A 98 -17.46 -5.31 -15.40
CA LYS A 98 -18.46 -5.94 -14.51
C LYS A 98 -17.85 -7.04 -13.63
N ILE A 99 -16.86 -7.76 -14.14
CA ILE A 99 -16.06 -8.71 -13.35
C ILE A 99 -14.69 -8.10 -13.16
N CYS A 100 -14.38 -7.68 -11.94
CA CYS A 100 -13.13 -6.98 -11.64
C CYS A 100 -12.35 -7.66 -10.51
N ILE A 101 -11.03 -7.52 -10.56
CA ILE A 101 -10.10 -7.95 -9.52
C ILE A 101 -10.00 -6.83 -8.48
N GLU A 102 -10.11 -7.16 -7.19
CA GLU A 102 -9.81 -6.17 -6.15
C GLU A 102 -8.30 -5.84 -6.16
N LYS A 103 -7.95 -4.57 -5.94
CA LYS A 103 -6.56 -4.04 -5.99
C LYS A 103 -5.62 -4.55 -4.88
N ASN A 104 -5.94 -5.67 -4.25
CA ASN A 104 -5.30 -6.20 -3.05
C ASN A 104 -4.85 -7.66 -3.23
N ILE A 105 -4.45 -8.07 -4.45
CA ILE A 105 -3.86 -9.40 -4.67
C ILE A 105 -2.72 -9.60 -3.67
N LYS A 106 -2.86 -10.61 -2.82
CA LYS A 106 -1.90 -10.89 -1.75
C LYS A 106 -1.06 -12.08 -2.16
N VAL A 107 0.26 -11.88 -2.16
CA VAL A 107 1.25 -12.94 -2.38
C VAL A 107 2.07 -13.09 -1.11
N SER A 108 1.88 -14.21 -0.40
CA SER A 108 2.57 -14.52 0.85
C SER A 108 3.63 -15.59 0.60
N PRO A 109 4.91 -15.23 0.48
CA PRO A 109 5.98 -16.20 0.31
C PRO A 109 6.33 -16.89 1.64
N LEU A 110 6.39 -18.22 1.62
CA LEU A 110 6.93 -19.05 2.69
C LEU A 110 8.21 -19.73 2.19
N LEU A 111 9.35 -19.46 2.85
CA LEU A 111 10.60 -20.16 2.57
C LEU A 111 10.60 -21.55 3.20
N LEU A 112 10.81 -22.56 2.38
CA LEU A 112 10.89 -23.96 2.80
C LEU A 112 12.34 -24.33 3.17
N LYS A 113 12.50 -25.31 4.06
CA LYS A 113 13.81 -25.76 4.56
C LYS A 113 14.72 -26.31 3.46
N ASP A 114 14.15 -26.80 2.36
CA ASP A 114 14.86 -27.33 1.19
C ASP A 114 15.30 -26.24 0.20
N GLY A 115 15.08 -24.96 0.53
CA GLY A 115 15.49 -23.82 -0.28
C GLY A 115 14.44 -23.35 -1.31
N ARG A 116 13.31 -24.04 -1.41
CA ARG A 116 12.19 -23.63 -2.26
C ARG A 116 11.36 -22.53 -1.60
N ALA A 117 10.56 -21.80 -2.38
CA ALA A 117 9.56 -20.85 -1.85
C ALA A 117 8.16 -21.30 -2.24
N CYS A 118 7.29 -21.47 -1.25
CA CYS A 118 5.86 -21.66 -1.47
C CYS A 118 5.17 -20.29 -1.49
N LEU A 119 4.60 -19.91 -2.62
CA LEU A 119 3.80 -18.71 -2.78
C LEU A 119 2.34 -19.06 -2.51
N ASP A 120 1.78 -18.48 -1.47
CA ASP A 120 0.36 -18.48 -1.18
C ASP A 120 -0.26 -17.21 -1.81
N ILE A 121 -1.19 -17.39 -2.74
CA ILE A 121 -1.75 -16.32 -3.57
C ILE A 121 -3.26 -16.24 -3.32
N ASP A 122 -3.68 -15.14 -2.69
CA ASP A 122 -5.09 -14.80 -2.47
C ASP A 122 -5.52 -13.71 -3.46
N ILE A 123 -6.60 -13.97 -4.19
CA ILE A 123 -7.20 -13.03 -5.13
C ILE A 123 -8.68 -12.86 -4.76
N SER A 124 -9.08 -11.62 -4.49
CA SER A 124 -10.47 -11.24 -4.32
C SER A 124 -11.00 -10.65 -5.62
N LEU A 125 -12.22 -11.03 -5.99
CA LEU A 125 -12.87 -10.60 -7.21
C LEU A 125 -14.32 -10.20 -6.90
N ASP A 126 -14.84 -9.25 -7.67
CA ASP A 126 -16.24 -8.88 -7.63
C ASP A 126 -16.88 -9.13 -8.99
N ASN A 127 -17.96 -9.91 -9.00
CA ASN A 127 -18.75 -10.21 -10.19
C ASN A 127 -20.08 -9.47 -10.11
N ASN A 128 -20.10 -8.26 -10.66
CA ASN A 128 -21.29 -7.43 -10.83
C ASN A 128 -22.09 -7.78 -12.11
N ASP A 129 -21.99 -9.03 -12.57
CA ASP A 129 -22.77 -9.60 -13.68
C ASP A 129 -23.45 -10.91 -13.26
N PHE A 130 -24.00 -11.64 -14.24
CA PHE A 130 -24.54 -12.97 -14.01
C PHE A 130 -23.44 -14.01 -13.65
N PRO A 131 -23.79 -15.09 -12.91
CA PRO A 131 -22.85 -16.16 -12.62
C PRO A 131 -22.35 -16.84 -13.91
N GLN A 132 -21.03 -16.97 -14.05
CA GLN A 132 -20.42 -17.47 -15.29
C GLN A 132 -19.05 -18.13 -15.06
N GLU A 133 -18.63 -18.96 -16.01
CA GLU A 133 -17.27 -19.51 -16.05
C GLU A 133 -16.31 -18.49 -16.68
N ILE A 134 -15.18 -18.26 -16.03
CA ILE A 134 -14.07 -17.43 -16.52
C ILE A 134 -12.77 -18.23 -16.58
N GLU A 135 -11.79 -17.75 -17.35
CA GLU A 135 -10.42 -18.24 -17.32
C GLU A 135 -9.51 -17.21 -16.62
N ILE A 136 -8.86 -17.62 -15.52
CA ILE A 136 -7.83 -16.82 -14.85
C ILE A 136 -6.46 -17.23 -15.35
N LYS A 137 -5.68 -16.24 -15.79
CA LYS A 137 -4.27 -16.39 -16.16
C LYS A 137 -3.37 -15.64 -15.20
N LEU A 138 -2.54 -16.38 -14.47
CA LEU A 138 -1.49 -15.80 -13.64
C LEU A 138 -0.14 -15.90 -14.35
N GLU A 139 0.57 -14.79 -14.47
CA GLU A 139 1.91 -14.72 -15.03
C GLU A 139 2.86 -14.12 -13.97
N ILE A 140 3.86 -14.90 -13.53
CA ILE A 140 4.91 -14.40 -12.62
C ILE A 140 6.20 -14.18 -13.42
N SER A 141 6.74 -12.97 -13.33
CA SER A 141 8.02 -12.58 -13.90
C SER A 141 8.88 -11.86 -12.83
N GLY A 142 10.19 -11.72 -13.08
CA GLY A 142 11.08 -11.06 -12.12
C GLY A 142 12.46 -10.73 -12.67
N ILE A 143 13.16 -9.78 -12.04
CA ILE A 143 14.51 -9.39 -12.47
C ILE A 143 15.46 -10.56 -12.23
N GLY A 144 16.10 -11.07 -13.30
CA GLY A 144 17.01 -12.21 -13.20
C GLY A 144 16.30 -13.56 -13.02
N PHE A 145 14.97 -13.60 -13.17
CA PHE A 145 14.18 -14.81 -13.23
C PHE A 145 13.89 -15.12 -14.71
N LYS A 146 14.51 -16.17 -15.25
CA LYS A 146 14.38 -16.55 -16.67
C LYS A 146 13.11 -17.33 -16.98
N GLU A 147 12.50 -17.94 -15.97
CA GLU A 147 11.29 -18.75 -16.15
C GLU A 147 10.07 -17.83 -16.04
N ASN A 148 9.19 -17.85 -17.03
CA ASN A 148 7.89 -17.20 -16.92
C ASN A 148 6.90 -18.25 -16.44
N PHE A 149 6.47 -18.14 -15.20
CA PHE A 149 5.46 -19.06 -14.68
C PHE A 149 4.08 -18.64 -15.15
N LYS A 150 3.29 -19.61 -15.63
CA LYS A 150 1.93 -19.40 -16.10
C LYS A 150 0.97 -20.40 -15.45
N ILE A 151 -0.08 -19.91 -14.80
CA ILE A 151 -1.25 -20.71 -14.41
C ILE A 151 -2.41 -20.28 -15.28
N ASN A 152 -3.10 -21.25 -15.87
CA ASN A 152 -4.41 -21.02 -16.46
C ASN A 152 -5.41 -21.93 -15.73
N LYS A 153 -6.45 -21.35 -15.13
CA LYS A 153 -7.54 -22.11 -14.51
C LYS A 153 -8.88 -21.58 -14.94
N LYS A 154 -9.81 -22.50 -15.22
CA LYS A 154 -11.21 -22.19 -15.36
C LYS A 154 -11.90 -22.22 -14.01
N ILE A 155 -12.68 -21.20 -13.71
CA ILE A 155 -13.33 -21.01 -12.41
C ILE A 155 -14.74 -20.48 -12.65
N PHE A 156 -15.71 -21.05 -11.96
CA PHE A 156 -17.08 -20.55 -11.96
C PHE A 156 -17.22 -19.47 -10.88
N LEU A 157 -17.62 -18.27 -11.28
CA LEU A 157 -17.89 -17.15 -10.37
C LEU A 157 -19.38 -17.05 -10.09
N SER A 158 -19.73 -16.92 -8.81
CA SER A 158 -21.06 -16.49 -8.39
C SER A 158 -21.17 -14.98 -8.54
N SER A 159 -22.39 -14.42 -8.54
CA SER A 159 -22.56 -12.96 -8.47
C SER A 159 -22.08 -12.42 -7.12
N GLY A 160 -21.52 -11.21 -7.12
CA GLY A 160 -20.92 -10.55 -5.97
C GLY A 160 -19.48 -11.01 -5.70
N LYS A 161 -19.09 -11.03 -4.42
CA LYS A 161 -17.72 -11.29 -4.00
C LYS A 161 -17.32 -12.76 -4.14
N ASN A 162 -16.16 -12.99 -4.74
CA ASN A 162 -15.55 -14.30 -4.90
C ASN A 162 -14.10 -14.25 -4.41
N HIS A 163 -13.60 -15.38 -3.88
CA HIS A 163 -12.24 -15.51 -3.40
C HIS A 163 -11.57 -16.72 -4.04
N ILE A 164 -10.34 -16.53 -4.51
CA ILE A 164 -9.56 -17.54 -5.21
C ILE A 164 -8.23 -17.69 -4.49
N HIS A 165 -7.97 -18.90 -4.03
CA HIS A 165 -6.74 -19.27 -3.36
C HIS A 165 -5.92 -20.21 -4.26
N LEU A 166 -4.66 -19.86 -4.47
CA LEU A 166 -3.74 -20.62 -5.32
C LEU A 166 -2.39 -20.75 -4.63
N VAL A 167 -1.80 -21.93 -4.74
CA VAL A 167 -0.48 -22.21 -4.18
C VAL A 167 0.49 -22.55 -5.30
N LYS A 168 1.68 -21.94 -5.26
CA LYS A 168 2.76 -22.27 -6.19
C LYS A 168 4.11 -22.36 -5.50
N THR A 169 4.78 -23.49 -5.66
CA THR A 169 6.18 -23.65 -5.25
C THR A 169 7.15 -23.22 -6.37
N LEU A 170 8.18 -22.46 -5.99
CA LEU A 170 9.33 -22.09 -6.81
C LEU A 170 10.58 -22.82 -6.29
N ASP A 171 11.31 -23.50 -7.17
CA ASP A 171 12.40 -24.38 -6.74
C ASP A 171 13.69 -23.63 -6.36
N LYS A 172 14.00 -22.56 -7.08
CA LYS A 172 15.22 -21.75 -6.88
C LYS A 172 14.90 -20.26 -6.86
N PRO A 173 14.12 -19.79 -5.87
CA PRO A 173 13.73 -18.39 -5.77
C PRO A 173 14.97 -17.50 -5.56
N LYS A 174 14.97 -16.33 -6.18
CA LYS A 174 15.91 -15.26 -5.90
C LYS A 174 15.32 -14.42 -4.77
N LEU A 175 16.02 -14.35 -3.64
CA LEU A 175 15.47 -13.73 -2.43
C LEU A 175 15.65 -12.22 -2.44
N TRP A 176 14.65 -11.50 -1.97
CA TRP A 176 14.83 -10.10 -1.61
C TRP A 176 15.73 -10.01 -0.37
N THR A 177 16.70 -9.10 -0.40
CA THR A 177 17.59 -8.80 0.72
C THR A 177 17.92 -7.31 0.73
N THR A 178 18.49 -6.82 1.83
CA THR A 178 18.98 -5.45 1.94
C THR A 178 20.20 -5.19 1.05
N TRP A 179 20.41 -3.94 0.65
CA TRP A 179 21.48 -3.54 -0.29
C TRP A 179 22.89 -3.92 0.16
N ASP A 180 23.13 -4.00 1.47
CA ASP A 180 24.40 -4.36 2.09
C ASP A 180 24.67 -5.88 2.06
N ARG A 181 23.72 -6.68 1.57
CA ARG A 181 23.77 -8.15 1.54
C ARG A 181 23.63 -8.75 0.15
N GLY A 182 23.46 -7.92 -0.86
CA GLY A 182 23.33 -8.34 -2.26
C GLY A 182 22.20 -7.63 -2.97
N LYS A 183 21.75 -8.25 -4.07
CA LYS A 183 20.71 -7.69 -4.93
C LYS A 183 19.31 -7.95 -4.34
N SER A 184 18.51 -6.89 -4.28
CA SER A 184 17.10 -6.94 -3.86
C SER A 184 16.23 -7.43 -5.01
N TYR A 185 15.97 -8.73 -5.06
CA TYR A 185 15.15 -9.32 -6.12
C TYR A 185 13.65 -9.08 -5.89
N LEU A 186 12.98 -8.59 -6.93
CA LEU A 186 11.54 -8.32 -6.95
C LEU A 186 10.89 -9.09 -8.11
N TYR A 187 9.69 -9.56 -7.83
CA TYR A 187 8.83 -10.28 -8.75
C TYR A 187 7.56 -9.48 -9.02
N ASN A 188 6.94 -9.71 -10.17
CA ASN A 188 5.64 -9.19 -10.52
C ASN A 188 4.72 -10.37 -10.82
N LEU A 189 3.62 -10.47 -10.09
CA LEU A 189 2.51 -11.36 -10.42
C LEU A 189 1.45 -10.54 -11.14
N ARG A 190 1.15 -10.94 -12.38
CA ARG A 190 0.09 -10.36 -13.20
C ARG A 190 -1.06 -11.34 -13.26
N CYS A 191 -2.26 -10.90 -12.89
CA CYS A 191 -3.49 -11.67 -12.95
C CYS A 191 -4.38 -11.10 -14.04
N LYS A 192 -4.78 -11.93 -15.01
CA LYS A 192 -5.74 -11.58 -16.07
C LYS A 192 -6.98 -12.44 -15.94
N ILE A 193 -8.15 -11.84 -16.08
CA ILE A 193 -9.42 -12.54 -16.24
C ILE A 193 -9.80 -12.49 -17.71
N LEU A 194 -10.14 -13.66 -18.27
CA LEU A 194 -10.67 -13.79 -19.62
C LEU A 194 -12.08 -14.38 -19.59
N ASN A 195 -12.92 -13.94 -20.53
CA ASN A 195 -14.24 -14.51 -20.75
C ASN A 195 -14.15 -15.84 -21.55
N SER A 196 -15.30 -16.46 -21.83
CA SER A 196 -15.41 -17.69 -22.61
C SER A 196 -14.87 -17.57 -24.05
N ALA A 197 -14.92 -16.37 -24.63
CA ALA A 197 -14.35 -16.04 -25.94
C ALA A 197 -12.83 -15.74 -25.89
N LYS A 198 -12.20 -15.85 -24.71
CA LYS A 198 -10.79 -15.52 -24.42
C LYS A 198 -10.44 -14.03 -24.55
N GLU A 199 -11.43 -13.16 -24.48
CA GLU A 199 -11.22 -11.71 -24.42
C GLU A 199 -10.95 -11.29 -22.98
N ARG A 200 -10.09 -10.28 -22.80
CA ARG A 200 -9.69 -9.80 -21.47
C ARG A 200 -10.80 -8.99 -20.84
N MET A 201 -11.28 -9.42 -19.67
CA MET A 201 -12.26 -8.71 -18.85
C MET A 201 -11.59 -7.75 -17.89
N ASP A 202 -10.53 -8.20 -17.23
CA ASP A 202 -9.78 -7.36 -16.28
C ASP A 202 -8.33 -7.82 -16.13
N GLU A 203 -7.47 -6.94 -15.62
CA GLU A 203 -6.08 -7.24 -15.32
C GLU A 203 -5.56 -6.43 -14.12
N GLU A 204 -4.95 -7.12 -13.17
CA GLU A 204 -4.28 -6.49 -12.04
C GLU A 204 -2.89 -7.08 -11.83
N SER A 205 -1.99 -6.29 -11.23
CA SER A 205 -0.62 -6.72 -10.97
C SER A 205 -0.14 -6.33 -9.58
N VAL A 206 0.58 -7.24 -8.93
CA VAL A 206 1.22 -7.00 -7.65
C VAL A 206 2.71 -7.29 -7.73
N ARG A 207 3.52 -6.38 -7.21
CA ARG A 207 4.95 -6.57 -7.04
C ARG A 207 5.23 -7.12 -5.64
N PHE A 208 6.11 -8.11 -5.53
CA PHE A 208 6.47 -8.73 -4.26
C PHE A 208 7.94 -9.15 -4.23
N GLY A 209 8.49 -9.25 -3.01
CA GLY A 209 9.83 -9.78 -2.76
C GLY A 209 9.76 -11.02 -1.88
N ILE A 210 10.45 -12.10 -2.27
CA ILE A 210 10.50 -13.35 -1.51
C ILE A 210 11.55 -13.20 -0.41
N ARG A 211 11.15 -13.16 0.85
CA ARG A 211 12.06 -13.07 2.00
C ARG A 211 11.44 -13.68 3.25
N GLU A 212 12.29 -14.07 4.19
CA GLU A 212 11.89 -14.38 5.57
C GLU A 212 12.51 -13.35 6.51
N ILE A 213 11.71 -12.78 7.40
CA ILE A 213 12.17 -11.97 8.53
C ILE A 213 11.71 -12.68 9.79
N ARG A 214 12.66 -13.00 10.67
CA ARG A 214 12.39 -13.64 11.96
C ARG A 214 13.09 -12.90 13.07
N ILE A 215 12.40 -12.69 14.18
CA ILE A 215 12.99 -12.24 15.44
C ILE A 215 12.89 -13.44 16.38
N ASP A 216 14.01 -13.88 16.95
CA ASP A 216 14.00 -14.96 17.95
C ASP A 216 13.71 -14.43 19.37
N ASP A 217 13.55 -15.34 20.33
CA ASP A 217 13.23 -15.01 21.73
C ASP A 217 14.29 -14.14 22.42
N LYS A 218 15.49 -14.03 21.84
CA LYS A 218 16.59 -13.19 22.31
C LYS A 218 16.65 -11.86 21.56
N TRP A 219 15.59 -11.48 20.84
CA TRP A 219 15.48 -10.25 20.04
C TRP A 219 16.49 -10.17 18.90
N ASN A 220 17.01 -11.31 18.45
CA ASN A 220 17.92 -11.32 17.33
C ASN A 220 17.13 -11.34 16.02
N TRP A 221 17.40 -10.36 15.17
CA TRP A 221 16.81 -10.32 13.83
C TRP A 221 17.53 -11.29 12.91
N HIS A 222 16.78 -11.96 12.05
CA HIS A 222 17.27 -12.82 10.99
C HIS A 222 16.57 -12.44 9.69
N LEU A 223 17.33 -12.32 8.61
CA LEU A 223 16.84 -12.10 7.26
C LEU A 223 17.31 -13.27 6.41
N ASN A 224 16.36 -14.02 5.84
CA ASN A 224 16.61 -15.22 5.05
C ASN A 224 17.51 -16.24 5.80
N GLY A 225 17.16 -16.54 7.05
CA GLY A 225 17.90 -17.46 7.93
C GLY A 225 19.26 -16.96 8.45
N LYS A 226 19.72 -15.76 8.04
CA LYS A 226 21.01 -15.19 8.48
C LYS A 226 20.81 -14.05 9.47
N ARG A 227 21.64 -14.00 10.51
CA ARG A 227 21.64 -12.90 11.49
C ARG A 227 21.64 -11.55 10.79
N PHE A 228 20.72 -10.67 11.17
CA PHE A 228 20.52 -9.33 10.66
C PHE A 228 20.66 -8.31 11.80
N PHE A 229 21.32 -7.20 11.51
CA PHE A 229 21.39 -6.06 12.41
C PHE A 229 20.76 -4.88 11.67
N PRO A 230 19.52 -4.48 12.04
CA PRO A 230 18.89 -3.30 11.49
C PRO A 230 19.69 -2.06 11.87
N ARG A 231 20.33 -1.44 10.88
CA ARG A 231 20.99 -0.14 10.97
C ARG A 231 20.03 0.88 10.40
N GLY A 232 19.35 1.61 11.27
CA GLY A 232 18.21 2.40 10.84
C GLY A 232 18.02 3.72 11.55
N THR A 233 17.02 4.43 11.04
CA THR A 233 16.55 5.71 11.58
C THR A 233 15.02 5.74 11.58
N ASN A 234 14.44 6.67 12.34
CA ASN A 234 13.04 7.03 12.16
C ASN A 234 12.92 7.91 10.91
N PHE A 235 11.91 7.62 10.10
CA PHE A 235 11.62 8.34 8.88
C PHE A 235 10.34 9.16 9.07
N ILE A 236 10.47 10.47 8.87
CA ILE A 236 9.40 11.46 8.88
C ILE A 236 9.57 12.26 7.58
N PRO A 237 8.58 12.26 6.66
CA PRO A 237 8.65 13.02 5.42
C PRO A 237 8.44 14.52 5.69
N THR A 238 8.28 15.28 4.62
CA THR A 238 7.74 16.65 4.72
C THR A 238 6.40 16.68 5.47
N GLN A 239 6.16 17.77 6.18
CA GLN A 239 4.88 18.10 6.84
C GLN A 239 3.71 18.00 5.86
N TRP A 240 3.90 18.49 4.63
CA TRP A 240 2.88 18.54 3.60
C TRP A 240 3.00 17.31 2.72
N LEU A 241 2.35 16.22 3.12
CA LEU A 241 2.47 14.94 2.41
C LEU A 241 2.03 15.04 0.93
N SER A 242 1.17 16.01 0.59
CA SER A 242 0.81 16.39 -0.79
C SER A 242 2.01 16.78 -1.66
N GLU A 243 3.06 17.37 -1.07
CA GLU A 243 4.27 17.81 -1.77
C GLU A 243 5.31 16.69 -1.89
N TYR A 244 5.14 15.57 -1.17
CA TYR A 244 6.13 14.51 -1.09
C TYR A 244 6.20 13.65 -2.36
N ASP A 245 6.78 14.21 -3.41
CA ASP A 245 6.83 13.61 -4.74
C ASP A 245 7.93 12.55 -4.91
N ASN A 246 7.96 11.92 -6.09
CA ASN A 246 8.96 10.91 -6.44
C ASN A 246 10.40 11.45 -6.42
N LYS A 247 10.62 12.77 -6.63
CA LYS A 247 11.96 13.36 -6.59
C LYS A 247 12.46 13.48 -5.16
N MET A 248 11.60 13.90 -4.23
CA MET A 248 11.90 13.92 -2.80
C MET A 248 12.14 12.51 -2.26
N ILE A 249 11.28 11.55 -2.62
CA ILE A 249 11.45 10.15 -2.27
C ILE A 249 12.81 9.62 -2.77
N ALA A 250 13.15 9.83 -4.04
CA ALA A 250 14.41 9.38 -4.60
C ALA A 250 15.63 10.01 -3.90
N ARG A 251 15.54 11.30 -3.54
CA ARG A 251 16.57 12.00 -2.77
C ARG A 251 16.75 11.37 -1.39
N ASP A 252 15.66 11.14 -0.66
CA ASP A 252 15.72 10.63 0.70
C ASP A 252 16.22 9.17 0.72
N ILE A 253 15.78 8.34 -0.22
CA ILE A 253 16.29 6.97 -0.40
C ILE A 253 17.79 6.96 -0.69
N ARG A 254 18.28 7.88 -1.53
CA ARG A 254 19.70 8.04 -1.79
C ARG A 254 20.46 8.40 -0.51
N MET A 255 19.99 9.39 0.25
CA MET A 255 20.61 9.80 1.51
C MET A 255 20.66 8.68 2.54
N LEU A 256 19.59 7.87 2.65
CA LEU A 256 19.57 6.70 3.52
C LEU A 256 20.68 5.71 3.16
N LYS A 257 20.85 5.40 1.86
CA LYS A 257 21.92 4.51 1.40
C LYS A 257 23.31 5.09 1.63
N GLU A 258 23.51 6.38 1.34
CA GLU A 258 24.78 7.10 1.59
C GLU A 258 25.15 7.08 3.08
N ALA A 259 24.16 7.14 3.96
CA ALA A 259 24.32 7.02 5.41
C ALA A 259 24.49 5.56 5.91
N ASN A 260 24.61 4.57 5.01
CA ASN A 260 24.69 3.15 5.33
C ASN A 260 23.47 2.59 6.11
N VAL A 261 22.29 3.18 5.93
CA VAL A 261 21.03 2.72 6.51
C VAL A 261 20.47 1.55 5.71
N ASN A 262 20.18 0.42 6.37
CA ASN A 262 19.59 -0.77 5.77
C ASN A 262 18.14 -1.05 6.24
N ALA A 263 17.63 -0.28 7.20
CA ALA A 263 16.26 -0.35 7.68
C ALA A 263 15.73 1.04 8.07
N VAL A 264 14.46 1.32 7.82
CA VAL A 264 13.81 2.57 8.23
C VAL A 264 12.52 2.29 8.96
N ARG A 265 12.25 3.05 10.03
CA ARG A 265 10.96 3.02 10.72
C ARG A 265 10.14 4.23 10.31
N VAL A 266 9.07 4.03 9.56
CA VAL A 266 8.12 5.12 9.26
C VAL A 266 7.42 5.48 10.57
N HIS A 267 7.65 6.71 11.03
CA HIS A 267 7.30 7.08 12.40
C HIS A 267 5.84 7.54 12.50
N ALA A 268 5.02 6.75 13.19
CA ALA A 268 3.65 7.11 13.61
C ALA A 268 2.73 7.61 12.48
N HIS A 269 2.95 7.21 11.23
CA HIS A 269 2.13 7.59 10.09
C HIS A 269 2.25 6.56 8.96
N ILE A 270 1.27 6.53 8.06
CA ILE A 270 1.38 5.81 6.79
C ILE A 270 1.92 6.76 5.73
N ASN A 271 3.02 6.38 5.08
CA ASN A 271 3.62 7.15 3.98
C ASN A 271 2.99 6.79 2.63
N ARG A 272 3.36 7.53 1.58
CA ARG A 272 3.01 7.26 0.19
C ARG A 272 3.44 5.86 -0.25
N ARG A 273 2.64 5.19 -1.09
CA ARG A 273 2.94 3.86 -1.65
C ARG A 273 4.28 3.86 -2.41
N GLU A 274 4.58 4.99 -3.06
CA GLU A 274 5.80 5.27 -3.80
C GLU A 274 7.05 5.15 -2.93
N PHE A 275 7.00 5.59 -1.67
CA PHE A 275 8.11 5.48 -0.74
C PHE A 275 8.44 4.02 -0.40
N TYR A 276 7.42 3.20 -0.13
CA TYR A 276 7.62 1.78 0.15
C TYR A 276 8.16 1.03 -1.08
N LYS A 277 7.63 1.33 -2.27
CA LYS A 277 8.17 0.80 -3.54
C LYS A 277 9.64 1.17 -3.73
N ALA A 278 10.01 2.41 -3.43
CA ALA A 278 11.39 2.86 -3.51
C ALA A 278 12.29 2.16 -2.47
N CYS A 279 11.79 1.89 -1.25
CA CYS A 279 12.50 1.08 -0.26
C CYS A 279 12.73 -0.36 -0.73
N ASP A 280 11.70 -0.99 -1.32
CA ASP A 280 11.78 -2.35 -1.87
C ASP A 280 12.85 -2.43 -2.96
N GLU A 281 12.87 -1.47 -3.89
CA GLU A 281 13.85 -1.40 -4.98
C GLU A 281 15.26 -1.08 -4.47
N ALA A 282 15.37 -0.20 -3.48
CA ALA A 282 16.64 0.23 -2.91
C ALA A 282 17.29 -0.81 -2.00
N GLY A 283 16.53 -1.83 -1.56
CA GLY A 283 16.98 -2.81 -0.58
C GLY A 283 17.05 -2.25 0.84
N ILE A 284 16.08 -1.42 1.22
CA ILE A 284 15.95 -0.86 2.57
C ILE A 284 14.73 -1.52 3.23
N LEU A 285 14.92 -2.12 4.40
CA LEU A 285 13.82 -2.73 5.13
C LEU A 285 12.90 -1.65 5.73
N GLY A 286 11.65 -1.58 5.26
CA GLY A 286 10.62 -0.73 5.86
C GLY A 286 9.97 -1.37 7.08
N LEU A 287 9.97 -0.68 8.21
CA LEU A 287 9.21 -0.99 9.42
C LEU A 287 8.07 0.04 9.54
N ALA A 288 6.83 -0.41 9.48
CA ALA A 288 5.68 0.47 9.63
C ALA A 288 5.39 0.74 11.11
N GLY A 289 5.38 2.01 11.51
CA GLY A 289 4.78 2.46 12.75
C GLY A 289 3.35 2.89 12.50
N PHE A 290 2.38 2.28 13.18
CA PHE A 290 0.98 2.68 13.06
C PHE A 290 0.73 4.00 13.80
N SER A 291 -0.12 4.85 13.24
CA SER A 291 -0.64 6.02 13.94
C SER A 291 -1.65 5.56 15.00
N SER A 292 -1.42 5.92 16.25
CA SER A 292 -2.34 5.69 17.36
C SER A 292 -2.80 7.03 17.93
N SER A 293 -4.10 7.17 18.22
CA SER A 293 -4.54 8.08 19.27
C SER A 293 -4.19 7.43 20.61
N MET A 294 -3.37 8.08 21.43
CA MET A 294 -3.29 7.79 22.86
C MET A 294 -4.18 8.77 23.61
#